data_AF-A0A430DN41-F1
#
_entry.id   AF-A0A430DN41-F1
#
_cell.length_a   1.000
_cell.length_b   1.000
_cell.length_c   1.000
_cell.angle_alpha   90.00
_cell.angle_beta   90.00
_cell.angle_gamma   90.00
#
_symmetry.space_group_name_H-M   'P 1'
#
loop_
_entity.id
_entity.type
_entity.pdbx_description
1 polymer ?
#
loop_
_entity_poly.entity_id
_entity_poly.type
_entity_poly.pdbx_seq_one_letter_code
_entity_poly.pdbx_strand_id
1 'polypeptide(L)'
;MGGLDRSVMRLPLVAVLALALSACASQKFRPVSDTPVRIGKPYTVRGVTYTPTPDPNLDVLGYASWYGSESGNRVALGERFRPKWVTAAHPTLPLPSYVEVTSLETGRTIVVRVNDRGPFARGRVIDLSRGAAEQLGAKRAGIIPVRVRIVDPPEKDRKRLRRGKPARERERVSDQALANLRAQLAAGVRQGLVQAP
;
A
#
# COMPACT_ATOMS: atom_id res chain seq x y z
N MET A 1 82.19 40.01 8.03
CA MET A 1 82.66 38.84 7.27
C MET A 1 82.15 37.59 7.95
N GLY A 2 81.53 36.69 7.17
CA GLY A 2 80.97 35.40 7.61
C GLY A 2 79.54 35.53 8.13
N GLY A 3 78.51 34.90 7.57
CA GLY A 3 78.40 33.86 6.56
C GLY A 3 77.08 33.15 6.86
N LEU A 4 76.05 33.36 6.04
CA LEU A 4 74.79 32.64 6.15
C LEU A 4 75.02 31.19 5.73
N ASP A 5 75.02 30.26 6.68
CA ASP A 5 75.04 28.84 6.37
C ASP A 5 73.61 28.31 6.21
N ARG A 6 73.39 27.64 5.08
CA ARG A 6 72.13 27.01 4.67
C ARG A 6 72.19 25.56 5.12
N SER A 7 71.46 25.21 6.18
CA SER A 7 71.20 23.81 6.52
C SER A 7 69.72 23.48 6.36
N VAL A 8 69.47 22.65 5.36
CA VAL A 8 68.23 22.00 4.99
C VAL A 8 67.92 20.93 6.04
N MET A 9 66.76 20.99 6.71
CA MET A 9 66.27 19.83 7.46
C MET A 9 64.76 19.65 7.29
N ARG A 10 64.46 18.82 6.28
CA ARG A 10 63.46 17.75 6.23
C ARG A 10 62.12 17.96 6.97
N LEU A 11 61.08 18.11 6.16
CA LEU A 11 59.67 17.87 6.46
C LEU A 11 59.45 16.55 7.24
N PRO A 12 58.47 16.52 8.15
CA PRO A 12 57.50 15.44 8.06
C PRO A 12 56.09 15.99 7.92
N LEU A 13 55.53 15.66 6.77
CA LEU A 13 54.18 15.13 6.58
C LEU A 13 53.04 15.89 7.28
N VAL A 14 52.37 16.70 6.46
CA VAL A 14 50.99 17.18 6.63
C VAL A 14 50.11 16.05 7.18
N ALA A 15 49.83 16.09 8.47
CA ALA A 15 48.86 15.23 9.14
C ALA A 15 47.69 16.09 9.62
N VAL A 16 47.09 16.87 8.72
CA VAL A 16 45.71 17.29 8.89
C VAL A 16 44.89 16.36 8.01
N LEU A 17 44.69 15.15 8.54
CA LEU A 17 43.65 14.25 8.09
C LEU A 17 42.32 14.96 8.36
N ALA A 18 41.88 15.77 7.40
CA ALA A 18 40.53 16.28 7.36
C ALA A 18 39.63 15.05 7.22
N LEU A 19 39.24 14.50 8.37
CA LEU A 19 38.17 13.54 8.51
C LEU A 19 36.93 14.19 7.90
N ALA A 20 36.75 13.96 6.61
CA ALA A 20 35.47 14.07 5.95
C ALA A 20 34.56 13.09 6.67
N LEU A 21 33.88 13.58 7.71
CA LEU A 21 32.75 12.93 8.34
C LEU A 21 31.74 12.74 7.23
N SER A 22 31.83 11.58 6.58
CA SER A 22 30.81 11.05 5.69
C SER A 22 29.57 10.92 6.56
N ALA A 23 28.75 11.98 6.56
CA ALA A 23 27.44 11.98 7.14
C ALA A 23 26.61 11.01 6.29
N CYS A 24 26.75 9.73 6.60
CA CYS A 24 25.78 8.72 6.21
C CYS A 24 24.45 9.19 6.76
N ALA A 25 23.69 9.91 5.92
CA ALA A 25 22.30 10.24 6.13
C ALA A 25 21.53 8.91 6.16
N SER A 26 21.62 8.22 7.29
CA SER A 26 20.79 7.08 7.63
C SER A 26 19.37 7.61 7.54
N GLN A 27 18.66 7.24 6.46
CA GLN A 27 17.24 7.51 6.34
C GLN A 27 16.59 6.88 7.57
N LYS A 28 16.31 7.69 8.60
CA LYS A 28 15.74 7.25 9.88
C LYS A 28 14.49 6.43 9.55
N PHE A 29 14.58 5.12 9.73
CA PHE A 29 13.47 4.21 9.51
C PHE A 29 12.31 4.65 10.40
N ARG A 30 11.26 5.21 9.79
CA ARG A 30 10.02 5.50 10.51
C ARG A 30 9.22 4.20 10.61
N PRO A 31 8.97 3.68 11.82
CA PRO A 31 8.15 2.50 11.97
C PRO A 31 6.74 2.77 11.46
N VAL A 32 6.22 1.81 10.70
CA VAL A 32 4.82 1.77 10.25
C VAL A 32 3.95 1.45 11.46
N SER A 33 2.92 2.26 11.70
CA SER A 33 2.02 2.17 12.86
C SER A 33 0.56 2.05 12.41
N ASP A 34 -0.26 1.36 13.19
CA ASP A 34 -1.72 1.36 12.99
C ASP A 34 -2.45 2.43 13.80
N THR A 35 -1.72 3.12 14.67
CA THR A 35 -2.27 4.13 15.57
C THR A 35 -1.64 5.50 15.29
N PRO A 36 -2.44 6.59 15.28
CA PRO A 36 -3.90 6.58 15.35
C PRO A 36 -4.56 6.18 14.02
N VAL A 37 -5.73 5.54 14.09
CA VAL A 37 -6.63 5.42 12.94
C VAL A 37 -7.22 6.80 12.65
N ARG A 38 -7.13 7.24 11.40
CA ARG A 38 -7.55 8.57 10.93
C ARG A 38 -8.71 8.40 9.96
N ILE A 39 -9.87 8.95 10.29
CA ILE A 39 -10.96 9.10 9.32
C ILE A 39 -10.48 10.04 8.22
N GLY A 40 -10.00 11.24 8.60
CA GLY A 40 -9.55 12.28 7.67
C GLY A 40 -10.69 13.21 7.29
N LYS A 41 -10.35 14.35 6.69
CA LYS A 41 -11.33 15.33 6.21
C LYS A 41 -11.89 14.92 4.85
N PRO A 42 -13.11 15.35 4.47
CA PRO A 42 -13.57 15.25 3.09
C PRO A 42 -12.56 15.87 2.12
N TYR A 43 -12.44 15.29 0.94
CA TYR A 43 -11.51 15.75 -0.09
C TYR A 43 -12.10 15.54 -1.49
N THR A 44 -11.70 16.37 -2.44
CA THR A 44 -12.24 16.36 -3.80
C THR A 44 -11.18 15.93 -4.79
N VAL A 45 -11.52 15.00 -5.67
CA VAL A 45 -10.68 14.56 -6.78
C VAL A 45 -11.50 14.59 -8.06
N ARG A 46 -11.04 15.31 -9.08
CA ARG A 46 -11.73 15.43 -10.38
C ARG A 46 -13.21 15.84 -10.25
N GLY A 47 -13.51 16.75 -9.33
CA GLY A 47 -14.88 17.24 -9.07
C GLY A 47 -15.76 16.30 -8.24
N VAL A 48 -15.28 15.11 -7.86
CA VAL A 48 -16.01 14.18 -6.97
C VAL A 48 -15.49 14.35 -5.55
N THR A 49 -16.39 14.64 -4.61
CA THR A 49 -16.06 14.74 -3.18
C THR A 49 -16.21 13.38 -2.53
N TYR A 50 -15.13 12.93 -1.88
CA TYR A 50 -15.09 11.73 -1.06
C TYR A 50 -15.07 12.14 0.40
N THR A 51 -15.96 11.55 1.19
CA THR A 51 -16.04 11.76 2.63
C THR A 51 -15.62 10.47 3.34
N PRO A 52 -14.39 10.41 3.88
CA PRO A 52 -13.99 9.27 4.67
C PRO A 52 -14.95 9.04 5.84
N THR A 53 -15.44 7.82 5.96
CA THR A 53 -16.49 7.44 6.92
C THR A 53 -16.19 6.02 7.40
N PRO A 54 -16.22 5.75 8.72
CA PRO A 54 -16.15 4.39 9.22
C PRO A 54 -17.32 3.56 8.69
N ASP A 55 -17.00 2.39 8.15
CA ASP A 55 -17.99 1.38 7.77
C ASP A 55 -17.55 0.03 8.35
N PRO A 56 -18.02 -0.33 9.56
CA PRO A 56 -17.64 -1.57 10.23
C PRO A 56 -18.28 -2.81 9.59
N ASN A 57 -19.23 -2.63 8.67
CA ASN A 57 -19.96 -3.72 8.01
C ASN A 57 -19.68 -3.76 6.50
N LEU A 58 -18.68 -3.03 6.03
CA LEU A 58 -18.33 -2.98 4.61
C LEU A 58 -18.17 -4.40 4.07
N ASP A 59 -19.04 -4.74 3.13
CA ASP A 59 -19.01 -5.99 2.38
C ASP A 59 -19.59 -5.71 0.99
N VAL A 60 -18.69 -5.47 0.04
CA VAL A 60 -19.07 -4.95 -1.29
C VAL A 60 -18.48 -5.79 -2.40
N LEU A 61 -19.25 -5.93 -3.48
CA LEU A 61 -18.79 -6.46 -4.75
C LEU A 61 -18.46 -5.29 -5.69
N GLY A 62 -17.37 -5.43 -6.43
CA GLY A 62 -16.96 -4.43 -7.39
C GLY A 62 -15.69 -4.84 -8.12
N TYR A 63 -14.94 -3.85 -8.60
CA TYR A 63 -13.72 -4.10 -9.33
C TYR A 63 -12.51 -3.50 -8.60
N ALA A 64 -11.41 -4.24 -8.59
CA ALA A 64 -10.12 -3.78 -8.13
C ALA A 64 -9.22 -3.43 -9.31
N SER A 65 -8.49 -2.33 -9.20
CA SER A 65 -7.30 -2.12 -10.02
C SER A 65 -6.04 -2.41 -9.19
N TRP A 66 -4.86 -2.31 -9.79
CA TRP A 66 -3.63 -2.33 -9.01
C TRP A 66 -2.61 -1.35 -9.54
N TYR A 67 -1.77 -0.86 -8.63
CA TYR A 67 -0.74 0.14 -8.90
C TYR A 67 0.66 -0.34 -8.54
N GLY A 68 1.63 0.09 -9.33
CA GLY A 68 3.04 -0.20 -9.25
C GLY A 68 3.89 1.05 -9.03
N SER A 69 5.08 1.07 -9.63
CA SER A 69 6.08 2.14 -9.46
C SER A 69 5.66 3.52 -9.98
N GLU A 70 4.59 3.60 -10.76
CA GLU A 70 3.97 4.84 -11.22
C GLU A 70 3.32 5.63 -10.08
N SER A 71 3.02 4.97 -8.95
CA SER A 71 2.53 5.68 -7.78
C SER A 71 3.63 6.48 -7.10
N GLY A 72 3.27 7.66 -6.62
CA GLY A 72 4.20 8.59 -5.99
C GLY A 72 4.96 8.00 -4.81
N ASN A 73 5.96 8.73 -4.31
CA ASN A 73 6.88 8.22 -3.29
C ASN A 73 6.25 7.95 -1.92
N ARG A 74 5.04 8.46 -1.65
CA ARG A 74 4.34 8.34 -0.37
C ARG A 74 2.86 8.05 -0.55
N VAL A 75 2.31 7.29 0.39
CA VAL A 75 0.87 7.03 0.53
C VAL A 75 0.21 8.09 1.41
N ALA A 76 -1.12 8.17 1.43
CA ALA A 76 -1.89 9.14 2.21
C ALA A 76 -1.60 9.09 3.73
N LEU A 77 -1.27 7.91 4.29
CA LEU A 77 -0.86 7.78 5.70
C LEU A 77 0.53 8.38 5.98
N GLY A 78 1.27 8.82 4.95
CA GLY A 78 2.58 9.47 5.02
C GLY A 78 3.76 8.50 4.96
N GLU A 79 3.50 7.19 4.89
CA GLU A 79 4.49 6.14 4.75
C GLU A 79 5.11 6.17 3.33
N ARG A 80 6.35 5.67 3.20
CA ARG A 80 6.94 5.47 1.86
C ARG A 80 6.17 4.39 1.13
N PHE A 81 5.73 4.70 -0.09
CA PHE A 81 5.08 3.70 -0.94
C PHE A 81 6.08 2.62 -1.38
N ARG A 82 5.64 1.37 -1.34
CA ARG A 82 6.45 0.19 -1.65
C ARG A 82 5.60 -0.78 -2.49
N PRO A 83 5.82 -0.87 -3.82
CA PRO A 83 4.97 -1.65 -4.71
C PRO A 83 4.85 -3.13 -4.35
N LYS A 84 5.90 -3.72 -3.75
CA LYS A 84 5.95 -5.15 -3.38
C LYS A 84 5.26 -5.47 -2.04
N TRP A 85 4.79 -4.47 -1.31
CA TRP A 85 4.12 -4.69 -0.03
C TRP A 85 2.68 -5.14 -0.23
N VAL A 86 2.09 -5.84 0.74
CA VAL A 86 0.67 -6.26 0.71
C VAL A 86 -0.19 -5.15 1.31
N THR A 87 -0.52 -4.15 0.48
CA THR A 87 -1.27 -2.95 0.86
C THR A 87 -2.31 -2.58 -0.20
N ALA A 88 -3.21 -1.67 0.15
CA ALA A 88 -4.23 -1.17 -0.78
C ALA A 88 -4.58 0.31 -0.50
N ALA A 89 -5.28 0.92 -1.45
CA ALA A 89 -5.95 2.19 -1.30
C ALA A 89 -7.47 1.98 -1.28
N HIS A 90 -8.17 2.76 -0.44
CA HIS A 90 -9.63 2.86 -0.45
C HIS A 90 -10.05 4.34 -0.36
N PRO A 91 -11.11 4.78 -1.06
CA PRO A 91 -11.48 6.19 -1.08
C PRO A 91 -11.93 6.69 0.29
N THR A 92 -12.73 5.92 1.02
CA THR A 92 -13.44 6.43 2.21
C THR A 92 -13.18 5.68 3.51
N LEU A 93 -12.44 4.56 3.52
CA LEU A 93 -12.21 3.84 4.78
C LEU A 93 -11.27 4.65 5.68
N PRO A 94 -11.42 4.61 7.01
CA PRO A 94 -10.41 5.18 7.90
C PRO A 94 -9.02 4.56 7.64
N LEU A 95 -7.94 5.33 7.81
CA LEU A 95 -6.57 4.85 7.59
C LEU A 95 -5.76 4.76 8.89
N PRO A 96 -5.06 3.64 9.14
CA PRO A 96 -5.14 2.41 8.38
C PRO A 96 -6.43 1.64 8.68
N SER A 97 -6.85 0.79 7.73
CA SER A 97 -7.88 -0.24 7.92
C SER A 97 -7.37 -1.57 7.38
N TYR A 98 -8.06 -2.66 7.70
CA TYR A 98 -7.77 -3.98 7.14
C TYR A 98 -8.98 -4.50 6.40
N VAL A 99 -8.76 -4.97 5.18
CA VAL A 99 -9.82 -5.58 4.39
C VAL A 99 -9.38 -6.94 3.89
N GLU A 100 -10.32 -7.87 3.89
CA GLU A 100 -10.22 -9.09 3.11
C GLU A 100 -10.64 -8.80 1.67
N VAL A 101 -9.84 -9.28 0.72
CA VAL A 101 -10.11 -9.17 -0.70
C VAL A 101 -10.15 -10.57 -1.29
N THR A 102 -11.29 -10.93 -1.86
CA THR A 102 -11.47 -12.18 -2.63
C THR A 102 -11.49 -11.85 -4.10
N SER A 103 -10.65 -12.51 -4.90
CA SER A 103 -10.75 -12.47 -6.36
C SER A 103 -11.87 -13.40 -6.80
N LEU A 104 -12.83 -12.85 -7.53
CA LEU A 104 -13.91 -13.64 -8.10
C LEU A 104 -13.42 -14.47 -9.28
N GLU A 105 -12.25 -14.19 -9.86
CA GLU A 105 -11.67 -14.99 -10.95
C GLU A 105 -10.96 -16.23 -10.39
N THR A 106 -10.05 -16.03 -9.45
CA THR A 106 -9.17 -17.10 -8.96
C THR A 106 -9.73 -17.82 -7.74
N GLY A 107 -10.69 -17.22 -7.02
CA GLY A 107 -11.16 -17.71 -5.72
C GLY A 107 -10.23 -17.44 -4.55
N ARG A 108 -9.04 -16.87 -4.82
CA ARG A 108 -8.06 -16.58 -3.78
C ARG A 108 -8.53 -15.42 -2.91
N THR A 109 -8.19 -15.51 -1.63
CA THR A 109 -8.56 -14.54 -0.63
C THR A 109 -7.33 -14.08 0.14
N ILE A 110 -7.12 -12.77 0.25
CA ILE A 110 -6.00 -12.19 1.00
C ILE A 110 -6.51 -11.13 1.98
N VAL A 111 -5.71 -10.79 2.98
CA VAL A 111 -5.93 -9.59 3.80
C VAL A 111 -4.90 -8.56 3.41
N VAL A 112 -5.34 -7.33 3.19
CA VAL A 112 -4.47 -6.19 2.88
C VAL A 112 -4.64 -5.09 3.94
N ARG A 113 -3.56 -4.35 4.16
CA ARG A 113 -3.61 -3.11 4.94
C ARG A 113 -3.93 -1.94 4.01
N VAL A 114 -5.02 -1.27 4.27
CA VAL A 114 -5.40 -0.04 3.57
C VAL A 114 -4.64 1.11 4.22
N ASN A 115 -3.74 1.75 3.47
CA ASN A 115 -2.91 2.86 3.98
C ASN A 115 -2.88 4.06 3.02
N ASP A 116 -3.72 4.05 1.98
CA ASP A 116 -3.74 5.07 0.94
C ASP A 116 -5.17 5.43 0.48
N ARG A 117 -5.27 6.50 -0.33
CA ARG A 117 -6.53 6.99 -0.92
C ARG A 117 -6.61 6.67 -2.41
N GLY A 118 -7.83 6.38 -2.87
CA GLY A 118 -8.12 5.88 -4.21
C GLY A 118 -8.82 4.52 -4.12
N PRO A 119 -9.32 3.95 -5.22
CA PRO A 119 -9.28 4.47 -6.59
C PRO A 119 -10.12 5.71 -6.79
N PHE A 120 -9.77 6.46 -7.84
CA PHE A 120 -10.58 7.56 -8.38
C PHE A 120 -11.08 7.27 -9.81
N ALA A 121 -10.82 6.06 -10.31
CA ALA A 121 -11.43 5.55 -11.53
C ALA A 121 -12.85 5.07 -11.22
N ARG A 122 -13.77 5.28 -12.18
CA ARG A 122 -15.16 4.80 -12.08
C ARG A 122 -15.20 3.27 -11.99
N GLY A 123 -16.22 2.73 -11.34
CA GLY A 123 -16.40 1.28 -11.18
C GLY A 123 -15.40 0.57 -10.26
N ARG A 124 -14.42 1.29 -9.67
CA ARG A 124 -13.41 0.68 -8.82
C ARG A 124 -13.70 0.90 -7.34
N VAL A 125 -13.62 -0.17 -6.56
CA VAL A 125 -13.85 -0.13 -5.11
C VAL A 125 -12.56 -0.17 -4.30
N ILE A 126 -11.48 -0.69 -4.88
CA ILE A 126 -10.19 -0.83 -4.20
C ILE A 126 -9.04 -0.83 -5.21
N ASP A 127 -7.90 -0.27 -4.80
CA ASP A 127 -6.67 -0.30 -5.58
C ASP A 127 -5.63 -1.10 -4.81
N LEU A 128 -5.16 -2.19 -5.39
CA LEU A 128 -4.18 -3.06 -4.77
C LEU A 128 -2.77 -2.60 -5.10
N SER A 129 -1.81 -2.78 -4.20
CA SER A 129 -0.42 -2.74 -4.60
C SER A 129 -0.08 -3.92 -5.53
N ARG A 130 1.00 -3.80 -6.32
CA ARG A 130 1.52 -4.93 -7.11
C ARG A 130 1.73 -6.21 -6.29
N GLY A 131 2.26 -6.09 -5.06
CA GLY A 131 2.47 -7.24 -4.17
C GLY A 131 1.17 -7.90 -3.71
N ALA A 132 0.12 -7.10 -3.45
CA ALA A 132 -1.20 -7.63 -3.14
C ALA A 132 -1.85 -8.30 -4.36
N ALA A 133 -1.78 -7.69 -5.55
CA ALA A 133 -2.29 -8.29 -6.77
C ALA A 133 -1.57 -9.61 -7.14
N GLU A 134 -0.26 -9.68 -6.93
CA GLU A 134 0.53 -10.90 -7.04
C GLU A 134 0.03 -12.00 -6.11
N GLN A 135 -0.16 -11.68 -4.82
CA GLN A 135 -0.65 -12.64 -3.84
C GLN A 135 -2.07 -13.13 -4.16
N LEU A 136 -2.92 -12.23 -4.67
CA LEU A 136 -4.29 -12.53 -5.10
C LEU A 136 -4.33 -13.41 -6.37
N GLY A 137 -3.19 -13.62 -7.04
CA GLY A 137 -3.09 -14.37 -8.28
C GLY A 137 -3.58 -13.59 -9.51
N ALA A 138 -3.60 -12.26 -9.43
CA ALA A 138 -4.27 -11.39 -10.40
C ALA A 138 -3.33 -10.34 -11.04
N LYS A 139 -2.00 -10.54 -10.98
CA LYS A 139 -0.99 -9.58 -11.49
C LYS A 139 -1.18 -9.21 -12.97
N ARG A 140 -1.63 -10.16 -13.81
CA ARG A 140 -1.78 -9.95 -15.26
C ARG A 140 -3.07 -9.22 -15.63
N ALA A 141 -4.05 -9.20 -14.73
CA ALA A 141 -5.33 -8.53 -14.97
C ALA A 141 -5.21 -7.04 -14.64
N GLY A 142 -5.63 -6.17 -15.54
CA GLY A 142 -5.73 -4.72 -15.26
C GLY A 142 -6.98 -4.36 -14.43
N ILE A 143 -7.99 -5.24 -14.46
CA ILE A 143 -9.29 -5.06 -13.82
C ILE A 143 -9.66 -6.41 -13.22
N ILE A 144 -9.93 -6.47 -11.92
CA ILE A 144 -10.17 -7.73 -11.21
C ILE A 144 -11.54 -7.63 -10.54
N PRO A 145 -12.52 -8.50 -10.84
CA PRO A 145 -13.74 -8.55 -10.06
C PRO A 145 -13.42 -9.08 -8.65
N VAL A 146 -13.83 -8.33 -7.63
CA VAL A 146 -13.49 -8.61 -6.23
C VAL A 146 -14.70 -8.49 -5.31
N ARG A 147 -14.62 -9.22 -4.18
CA ARG A 147 -15.35 -8.89 -2.97
C ARG A 147 -14.39 -8.25 -1.98
N VAL A 148 -14.79 -7.15 -1.35
CA VAL A 148 -14.01 -6.45 -0.33
C VAL A 148 -14.80 -6.44 0.96
N ARG A 149 -14.22 -6.97 2.03
CA ARG A 149 -14.82 -6.98 3.36
C ARG A 149 -13.92 -6.31 4.38
N ILE A 150 -14.44 -5.42 5.22
CA ILE A 150 -13.70 -4.95 6.38
C ILE A 150 -13.50 -6.13 7.36
N VAL A 151 -12.30 -6.23 7.93
CA VAL A 151 -11.97 -7.29 8.88
C VAL A 151 -11.10 -6.74 10.02
N ASP A 152 -11.17 -7.41 11.16
CA ASP A 152 -10.20 -7.28 12.22
C ASP A 152 -9.29 -8.53 12.24
N PRO A 153 -8.13 -8.52 11.57
CA PRO A 153 -7.22 -9.66 11.61
C PRO A 153 -6.45 -9.68 12.95
N PRO A 154 -6.04 -10.86 13.43
CA PRO A 154 -5.29 -10.99 14.67
C PRO A 154 -3.97 -10.19 14.60
N GLU A 155 -3.46 -9.74 15.74
CA GLU A 155 -2.29 -8.88 15.82
C GLU A 155 -1.03 -9.47 15.12
N LYS A 156 -0.91 -10.80 15.10
CA LYS A 156 0.16 -11.49 14.34
C LYS A 156 0.10 -11.15 12.84
N ASP A 157 -1.08 -11.14 12.24
CA ASP A 157 -1.28 -10.78 10.83
C ASP A 157 -1.09 -9.28 10.61
N ARG A 158 -1.63 -8.44 11.51
CA ARG A 158 -1.42 -6.99 11.48
C ARG A 158 0.07 -6.64 11.47
N LYS A 159 0.86 -7.27 12.35
CA LYS A 159 2.32 -7.12 12.44
C LYS A 159 3.04 -7.52 11.15
N ARG A 160 2.58 -8.56 10.45
CA ARG A 160 3.14 -8.97 9.15
C ARG A 160 2.81 -7.94 8.08
N LEU A 161 1.56 -7.48 8.02
CA LEU A 161 1.10 -6.49 7.05
C LEU A 161 1.76 -5.12 7.23
N ARG A 162 2.01 -4.67 8.47
CA ARG A 162 2.80 -3.45 8.76
C ARG A 162 4.24 -3.53 8.23
N ARG A 163 4.76 -4.73 8.03
CA ARG A 163 6.08 -5.00 7.42
C ARG A 163 5.99 -5.27 5.92
N GLY A 164 4.82 -5.07 5.32
CA GLY A 164 4.54 -5.34 3.92
C GLY A 164 4.45 -6.82 3.55
N LYS A 165 4.46 -7.72 4.53
CA LYS A 165 4.41 -9.16 4.30
C LYS A 165 2.95 -9.63 4.21
N PRO A 166 2.67 -10.72 3.46
CA PRO A 166 1.39 -11.42 3.48
C PRO A 166 0.83 -11.63 4.89
N ALA A 167 -0.49 -11.60 5.06
CA ALA A 167 -1.16 -12.22 6.20
C ALA A 167 -1.11 -13.76 6.07
N ARG A 168 -1.63 -14.50 7.06
CA ARG A 168 -1.80 -15.96 6.92
C ARG A 168 -2.63 -16.28 5.67
N GLU A 169 -2.30 -17.38 5.00
CA GLU A 169 -3.09 -17.86 3.88
C GLU A 169 -4.52 -18.19 4.35
N ARG A 170 -5.50 -17.93 3.48
CA ARG A 170 -6.91 -18.23 3.71
C ARG A 170 -7.36 -19.28 2.72
N GLU A 171 -8.34 -20.06 3.13
CA GLU A 171 -8.97 -21.04 2.25
C GLU A 171 -9.53 -20.35 1.00
N ARG A 172 -9.35 -21.02 -0.14
CA ARG A 172 -9.93 -20.58 -1.40
C ARG A 172 -11.45 -20.68 -1.30
N VAL A 173 -12.15 -19.69 -1.85
CA VAL A 173 -13.61 -19.76 -1.96
C VAL A 173 -14.00 -20.92 -2.88
N SER A 174 -15.01 -21.70 -2.49
CA SER A 174 -15.52 -22.82 -3.28
C SER A 174 -16.09 -22.35 -4.61
N ASP A 175 -16.09 -23.22 -5.62
CA ASP A 175 -16.54 -22.86 -6.96
C ASP A 175 -18.03 -22.48 -6.98
N GLN A 176 -18.86 -23.13 -6.16
CA GLN A 176 -20.27 -22.76 -6.00
C GLN A 176 -20.44 -21.35 -5.42
N ALA A 177 -19.67 -21.02 -4.37
CA ALA A 177 -19.73 -19.68 -3.78
C ALA A 177 -19.21 -18.63 -4.77
N LEU A 178 -18.17 -18.92 -5.56
CA LEU A 178 -17.69 -18.03 -6.61
C LEU A 178 -18.72 -17.80 -7.70
N ALA A 179 -19.43 -18.85 -8.14
CA ALA A 179 -20.52 -18.72 -9.12
C ALA A 179 -21.60 -17.76 -8.59
N ASN A 180 -21.99 -17.90 -7.33
CA ASN A 180 -22.96 -17.02 -6.68
C ASN A 180 -22.47 -15.56 -6.61
N LEU A 181 -21.23 -15.33 -6.19
CA LEU A 181 -20.65 -13.97 -6.11
C LEU A 181 -20.55 -13.31 -7.49
N ARG A 182 -20.17 -14.06 -8.53
CA ARG A 182 -20.15 -13.57 -9.92
C ARG A 182 -21.55 -13.20 -10.41
N ALA A 183 -22.54 -14.03 -10.11
CA ALA A 183 -23.94 -13.75 -10.46
C ALA A 183 -24.46 -12.49 -9.75
N GLN A 184 -24.12 -12.31 -8.48
CA GLN A 184 -24.47 -11.11 -7.71
C GLN A 184 -23.80 -9.85 -8.27
N LEU A 185 -22.50 -9.91 -8.59
CA LEU A 185 -21.78 -8.79 -9.21
C LEU A 185 -22.44 -8.42 -10.56
N ALA A 186 -22.73 -9.42 -11.41
CA ALA A 186 -23.38 -9.19 -12.69
C ALA A 186 -24.79 -8.60 -12.55
N ALA A 187 -25.56 -9.04 -11.56
CA ALA A 187 -26.87 -8.47 -11.25
C ALA A 187 -26.74 -7.01 -10.77
N GLY A 188 -25.80 -6.73 -9.88
CA GLY A 188 -25.52 -5.38 -9.40
C GLY A 188 -25.11 -4.43 -10.53
N VAL A 189 -24.35 -4.91 -11.50
CA VAL A 189 -24.01 -4.12 -12.71
C VAL A 189 -25.26 -3.85 -13.56
N ARG A 190 -26.09 -4.86 -13.83
CA ARG A 190 -27.35 -4.67 -14.59
C ARG A 190 -28.32 -3.71 -13.93
N GLN A 191 -28.37 -3.70 -12.60
CA GLN A 191 -29.24 -2.84 -11.80
C GLN A 191 -28.65 -1.44 -11.54
N GLY A 192 -27.42 -1.17 -12.00
CA GLY A 192 -26.73 0.09 -11.77
C GLY A 192 -26.24 0.31 -10.32
N LEU A 193 -26.31 -0.72 -9.47
CA LEU A 193 -25.80 -0.70 -8.09
C LEU A 193 -24.28 -0.79 -8.04
N VAL A 194 -23.68 -1.44 -9.03
CA VAL A 194 -22.23 -1.51 -9.23
C VAL A 194 -21.91 -0.93 -10.60
N GLN A 195 -21.01 0.03 -10.67
CA GLN A 195 -20.54 0.55 -11.95
C GLN A 195 -19.62 -0.48 -12.62
N ALA A 196 -19.87 -0.77 -13.89
CA ALA A 196 -18.93 -1.50 -14.73
C ALA A 196 -17.62 -0.70 -14.91
N PRO A 197 -16.48 -1.40 -15.09
CA PRO A 197 -15.19 -0.76 -15.24
C PRO A 197 -15.01 0.00 -16.56
#